data_AF-A0A0C2G2N2-F1
#
_entry.id   AF-A0A0C2G2N2-F1
#
_cell.length_a   1.000
_cell.length_b   1.000
_cell.length_c   1.000
_cell.angle_alpha   90.00
_cell.angle_beta   90.00
_cell.angle_gamma   90.00
#
_symmetry.space_group_name_H-M   'P 1'
#
loop_
_entity.id
_entity.type
_entity.pdbx_description
1 polymer ?
#
loop_
_entity_poly.entity_id
_entity_poly.type
_entity_poly.pdbx_seq_one_letter_code
_entity_poly.pdbx_strand_id
1 'polypeptide(L)'
;MAVINPNHLIEEYIPDDPDIHIVFYKRIFNHEVMAGSYLIRNSELSRKFLTHWSLYEFSLPKSFHGSDNGAIHVSTLRTGRFH
;
A
#
# COMPACT_ATOMS: atom_id res chain seq x y z
N MET A 1 -2.13 -15.76 -2.47
CA MET A 1 -1.68 -15.41 -1.11
C MET A 1 -1.86 -16.62 -0.22
N ALA A 2 -0.99 -16.83 0.75
CA ALA A 2 -1.11 -17.91 1.73
C ALA A 2 -0.71 -17.38 3.12
N VAL A 3 -1.32 -17.92 4.17
CA VAL A 3 -0.91 -17.66 5.56
C VAL A 3 0.24 -18.60 5.88
N ILE A 4 1.41 -18.04 6.18
CA ILE A 4 2.64 -18.81 6.44
C ILE A 4 2.81 -19.09 7.94
N ASN A 5 2.31 -18.19 8.79
CA ASN A 5 2.43 -18.31 10.24
C ASN A 5 1.05 -18.11 10.90
N PRO A 6 0.31 -19.20 11.19
CA PRO A 6 -1.01 -19.12 11.82
C PRO A 6 -0.95 -18.85 13.33
N ASN A 7 0.25 -18.80 13.93
CA ASN A 7 0.41 -18.58 15.37
C ASN A 7 0.42 -17.09 15.75
N HIS A 8 0.40 -16.19 14.76
CA HIS A 8 0.30 -14.74 14.99
C HIS A 8 -1.04 -14.24 14.46
N LEU A 9 -1.63 -13.34 15.23
CA LEU A 9 -2.87 -12.66 14.90
C LEU A 9 -2.60 -11.46 13.99
N ILE A 10 -3.56 -11.08 13.15
CA ILE A 10 -3.39 -9.94 12.25
C ILE A 10 -3.38 -8.61 13.04
N GLU A 11 -4.05 -8.61 14.19
CA GLU A 11 -4.17 -7.53 15.15
C GLU A 11 -2.81 -7.07 15.69
N GLU A 12 -1.82 -7.97 15.78
CA GLU A 12 -0.45 -7.63 16.17
C GLU A 12 0.24 -6.67 15.17
N TYR A 13 -0.27 -6.60 13.94
CA TYR A 13 0.25 -5.74 12.88
C TYR A 13 -0.61 -4.48 12.65
N ILE A 14 -1.69 -4.31 13.44
CA ILE A 14 -2.49 -3.09 13.40
C ILE A 14 -1.78 -2.03 14.25
N PRO A 15 -1.44 -0.87 13.68
CA PRO A 15 -0.78 0.19 14.44
C PRO A 15 -1.72 0.75 15.51
N ASP A 16 -1.19 0.97 16.71
CA ASP A 16 -1.90 1.66 17.79
C ASP A 16 -2.07 3.16 17.53
N ASP A 17 -1.21 3.73 16.67
CA ASP A 17 -1.24 5.13 16.29
C ASP A 17 -2.47 5.42 15.38
N PRO A 18 -3.41 6.27 15.83
CA PRO A 18 -4.60 6.60 15.05
C PRO A 18 -4.29 7.37 13.76
N ASP A 19 -3.14 8.02 13.65
CA ASP A 19 -2.77 8.77 12.45
C ASP A 19 -2.23 7.85 11.33
N ILE A 20 -2.06 6.55 11.61
CA ILE A 20 -1.69 5.56 10.60
C ILE A 20 -2.95 4.99 9.94
N HIS A 21 -3.15 5.36 8.68
CA HIS A 21 -4.32 4.98 7.89
C HIS A 21 -4.07 3.80 6.93
N ILE A 22 -2.82 3.58 6.53
CA ILE A 22 -2.46 2.62 5.48
C ILE A 22 -1.14 1.95 5.88
N VAL A 23 -1.09 0.62 5.84
CA VAL A 23 0.11 -0.17 6.14
C VAL A 23 0.44 -1.06 4.96
N PHE A 24 1.63 -0.85 4.40
CA PHE A 24 2.26 -1.73 3.43
C PHE A 24 3.43 -2.47 4.07
N TYR A 25 3.80 -3.61 3.48
CA TYR A 25 4.99 -4.37 3.87
C TYR A 25 5.87 -4.65 2.65
N LYS A 26 7.13 -5.02 2.88
CA LYS A 26 8.08 -5.37 1.82
C LYS A 26 7.86 -6.82 1.36
N ARG A 27 7.95 -7.05 0.06
CA ARG A 27 7.98 -8.41 -0.53
C ARG A 27 9.22 -9.16 -0.02
N ILE A 28 9.01 -10.43 0.29
CA ILE A 28 10.06 -11.32 0.86
C ILE A 28 11.23 -11.54 -0.13
N PHE A 29 10.98 -11.47 -1.44
CA PHE A 29 11.93 -11.89 -2.46
C PHE A 29 12.71 -10.76 -3.15
N ASN A 30 12.23 -9.51 -3.11
CA ASN A 30 12.89 -8.39 -3.82
C ASN A 30 12.85 -7.04 -3.08
N HIS A 31 12.49 -7.00 -1.79
CA HIS A 31 12.42 -5.78 -0.97
C HIS A 31 11.52 -4.65 -1.49
N GLU A 32 10.74 -4.89 -2.55
CA GLU A 32 9.78 -3.94 -3.10
C GLU A 32 8.54 -3.84 -2.20
N VAL A 33 7.83 -2.71 -2.23
CA VAL A 33 6.57 -2.57 -1.50
C VAL A 33 5.52 -3.54 -2.08
N MET A 34 4.83 -4.29 -1.22
CA MET A 34 3.78 -5.21 -1.63
C MET A 34 2.46 -4.46 -1.85
N ALA A 35 2.04 -4.35 -3.11
CA ALA A 35 0.69 -3.90 -3.45
C ALA A 35 -0.39 -5.01 -3.35
N GLY A 36 0.01 -6.28 -3.35
CA GLY A 36 -0.93 -7.42 -3.43
C GLY A 36 -1.72 -7.70 -2.14
N SER A 37 -1.24 -7.22 -0.99
CA SER A 37 -2.03 -7.16 0.23
C SER A 37 -1.51 -6.08 1.17
N TYR A 38 -2.41 -5.46 1.90
CA TYR A 38 -2.15 -4.31 2.77
C TYR A 38 -3.26 -4.19 3.80
N LEU A 39 -3.01 -3.46 4.89
CA LEU A 39 -4.04 -3.08 5.86
C LEU A 39 -4.44 -1.65 5.60
N ILE A 40 -5.74 -1.38 5.60
CA ILE A 40 -6.26 -0.03 5.41
C ILE A 40 -7.35 0.30 6.42
N ARG A 41 -7.17 1.41 7.12
CA ARG A 41 -8.17 1.93 8.07
C ARG A 41 -9.36 2.48 7.31
N ASN A 42 -10.58 2.25 7.77
CA ASN A 42 -11.76 2.87 7.16
C ASN A 42 -11.80 4.37 7.51
N SER A 43 -11.27 5.21 6.64
CA SER A 43 -11.20 6.66 6.81
C SER A 43 -11.40 7.39 5.48
N GLU A 44 -11.71 8.68 5.53
CA GLU A 44 -11.84 9.48 4.31
C GLU A 44 -10.53 9.56 3.53
N LEU A 45 -9.40 9.69 4.22
CA LEU A 45 -8.06 9.68 3.64
C LEU A 45 -7.80 8.37 2.88
N SER A 46 -8.07 7.24 3.54
CA SER A 46 -7.91 5.92 2.95
C SER A 46 -8.74 5.71 1.71
N ARG A 47 -10.01 6.14 1.72
CA ARG A 47 -10.89 6.04 0.55
C ARG A 47 -10.38 6.91 -0.60
N LYS A 48 -9.98 8.16 -0.32
CA LYS A 48 -9.37 9.04 -1.32
C LYS A 48 -8.09 8.44 -1.91
N PHE A 49 -7.26 7.83 -1.08
CA PHE A 49 -6.06 7.12 -1.54
C PHE A 49 -6.40 5.98 -2.49
N LEU A 50 -7.31 5.07 -2.09
CA LEU A 50 -7.72 3.94 -2.95
C LEU A 50 -8.33 4.41 -4.27
N THR A 51 -9.16 5.45 -4.25
CA THR A 51 -9.72 6.04 -5.48
C THR A 51 -8.65 6.62 -6.39
N HIS A 52 -7.69 7.37 -5.85
CA HIS A 52 -6.57 7.87 -6.66
C HIS A 52 -5.72 6.73 -7.21
N TRP A 53 -5.46 5.72 -6.38
CA TRP A 53 -4.65 4.57 -6.77
C TRP A 53 -5.31 3.77 -7.90
N SER A 54 -6.63 3.54 -7.84
CA SER A 54 -7.37 2.86 -8.91
C SER A 54 -7.43 3.67 -10.20
N LEU A 55 -7.51 5.00 -10.10
CA LEU A 55 -7.51 5.88 -11.27
C LEU A 55 -6.14 5.92 -11.97
N TYR A 56 -5.06 5.65 -11.24
CA TYR A 56 -3.70 5.63 -11.77
C TYR A 56 -3.45 4.45 -12.74
N GLU A 57 -4.23 3.38 -12.65
CA GLU A 57 -4.19 2.27 -13.62
C GLU A 57 -4.45 2.76 -15.06
N PHE A 58 -5.32 3.77 -15.23
CA PHE A 58 -5.73 4.29 -16.54
C PHE A 58 -4.80 5.38 -17.09
N SER A 59 -3.84 5.89 -16.30
CA SER A 59 -2.90 6.94 -16.72
C SER A 59 -1.53 6.40 -17.14
N LEU A 60 -1.29 5.09 -16.99
CA LEU A 60 -0.05 4.46 -17.42
C LEU A 60 -0.04 4.28 -18.95
N PRO A 61 1.02 4.72 -19.67
CA PRO A 61 1.19 4.36 -21.08
C PRO A 61 1.27 2.84 -21.20
N LYS A 62 0.76 2.26 -22.30
CA LYS A 62 0.82 0.82 -22.62
C LYS A 62 2.27 0.31 -22.62
N SER A 63 2.82 0.05 -21.44
CA SER A 63 4.16 -0.45 -21.20
C SER A 63 4.09 -1.42 -20.03
N PHE A 64 4.72 -2.57 -20.23
CA PHE A 64 4.55 -3.80 -19.48
C PHE A 64 5.31 -3.76 -18.13
N HIS A 65 4.85 -2.97 -17.16
CA HIS A 65 5.44 -2.91 -15.82
C HIS A 65 4.32 -3.06 -14.79
N GLY A 66 4.52 -3.89 -13.77
CA GLY A 66 3.53 -4.26 -12.76
C GLY A 66 2.70 -3.08 -12.25
N SER A 67 1.47 -2.99 -12.79
CA SER A 67 0.48 -1.92 -12.65
C SER A 67 0.44 -1.26 -11.27
N ASP A 68 0.48 -2.07 -10.22
CA ASP A 68 0.10 -1.59 -8.89
C ASP A 68 1.31 -1.07 -8.09
N ASN A 69 2.50 -1.65 -8.27
CA ASN A 69 3.70 -1.25 -7.54
C ASN A 69 4.27 0.08 -8.07
N GLY A 70 4.11 0.37 -9.37
CA GLY A 70 4.52 1.64 -9.96
C GLY A 70 3.78 2.85 -9.38
N ALA A 71 2.51 2.66 -9.00
CA ALA A 71 1.66 3.71 -8.45
C ALA A 71 1.93 4.03 -6.96
N ILE A 72 2.40 3.06 -6.16
CA ILE A 72 2.83 3.30 -4.77
C ILE A 72 4.05 4.23 -4.75
N HIS A 73 5.03 4.03 -5.64
CA HIS A 73 6.21 4.90 -5.71
C HIS A 73 5.89 6.35 -6.09
N VAL A 74 4.87 6.58 -6.94
CA VAL A 74 4.49 7.94 -7.36
C VAL A 74 3.73 8.70 -6.28
N SER A 75 2.96 8.02 -5.44
CA SER A 75 2.24 8.66 -4.33
C SER A 75 3.16 9.01 -3.13
N THR A 76 4.24 8.27 -2.91
CA THR A 76 5.26 8.62 -1.90
C THR A 76 6.08 9.85 -2.28
N LEU A 77 6.33 10.09 -3.58
CA LEU A 77 7.16 11.21 -4.04
C LEU A 77 6.45 12.57 -4.11
N ARG A 78 5.10 12.61 -4.08
CA ARG A 78 4.34 13.87 -4.14
C ARG A 78 3.84 14.38 -2.79
N THR A 79 4.06 13.63 -1.71
CA THR A 79 3.71 14.02 -0.34
C THR A 79 5.01 14.34 0.41
N GLY A 80 5.66 15.41 -0.04
CA GLY A 80 6.95 15.84 0.48
C GLY A 80 6.88 16.30 1.93
N ARG A 81 7.87 15.83 2.71
CA ARG A 81 8.53 16.45 3.86
C ARG A 81 7.68 16.79 5.08
N PHE A 82 7.92 16.05 6.17
CA PHE A 82 8.00 16.65 7.50
C PHE A 82 9.36 16.31 8.11
N HIS A 83 10.09 17.38 8.46
CA HIS A 83 11.19 17.39 9.40
C HIS A 83 10.66 17.19 10.82
#